data_AF-A0AAD9JWH5-F1
#
_entry.id   AF-A0AAD9JWH5-F1
#
_cell.length_a   1.000
_cell.length_b   1.000
_cell.length_c   1.000
_cell.angle_alpha   90.00
_cell.angle_beta   90.00
_cell.angle_gamma   90.00
#
_symmetry.space_group_name_H-M   'P 1'
#
loop_
_entity.id
_entity.type
_entity.pdbx_description
1 polymer ?
#
loop_
_entity_poly.entity_id
_entity_poly.type
_entity_poly.pdbx_seq_one_letter_code
_entity_poly.pdbx_strand_id
1 'polypeptide(L)'
;MVLMTSGMSGKVALNSVGDRTPNYELTGTLDNGSAVVIARVEYQFIGDPIWPSGKVGLDNAPGDRPVCGFSNELCKRDAWNITWVILVAVFSAGVAIAVSAALGTLFYR
;
A
#
# COMPACT_ATOMS: atom_id res chain seq x y z
N MET A 1 24.40 -3.57 -31.21
CA MET A 1 23.85 -3.30 -32.56
C MET A 1 22.42 -3.79 -32.56
N VAL A 2 21.44 -2.93 -32.81
CA VAL A 2 20.01 -3.33 -32.88
C VAL A 2 19.70 -3.62 -34.34
N LEU A 3 19.36 -4.88 -34.65
CA LEU A 3 18.87 -5.27 -35.97
C LEU A 3 17.39 -4.89 -36.06
N MET A 4 17.06 -4.00 -37.00
CA MET A 4 15.69 -3.61 -37.29
C MET A 4 15.24 -4.16 -38.65
N THR A 5 14.10 -4.84 -38.67
CA THR A 5 13.47 -5.34 -39.90
C THR A 5 11.95 -5.21 -39.82
N SER A 6 11.26 -5.33 -40.95
CA SER A 6 9.79 -5.25 -41.04
C SER A 6 9.23 -6.59 -41.48
N GLY A 7 8.23 -7.09 -40.77
CA GLY A 7 7.50 -8.33 -41.12
C GLY A 7 5.99 -8.16 -40.99
N MET A 8 5.24 -9.26 -41.09
CA MET A 8 3.77 -9.25 -41.00
C MET A 8 3.22 -8.67 -39.69
N SER A 9 4.01 -8.74 -38.61
CA SER A 9 3.66 -8.19 -37.29
C SER A 9 4.23 -6.79 -37.04
N GLY A 10 4.61 -6.07 -38.09
CA GLY A 10 5.18 -4.73 -38.02
C GLY A 10 6.70 -4.72 -37.83
N LYS A 11 7.20 -3.67 -37.18
CA LYS A 11 8.63 -3.49 -36.92
C LYS A 11 9.12 -4.52 -35.89
N VAL A 12 10.28 -5.09 -36.16
CA VAL A 12 10.96 -6.06 -35.31
C VAL A 12 12.31 -5.46 -34.97
N ALA A 13 12.57 -5.26 -33.69
CA ALA A 13 13.89 -4.94 -33.16
C ALA A 13 14.38 -6.11 -32.32
N LEU A 14 15.62 -6.55 -32.55
CA LEU A 14 16.27 -7.57 -31.73
C LEU A 14 17.25 -6.91 -30.75
N ASN A 15 17.23 -7.36 -29.48
CA ASN A 15 18.19 -6.95 -28.47
C ASN A 15 19.56 -7.65 -28.71
N SER A 16 20.57 -7.35 -27.88
CA SER A 16 21.92 -7.93 -28.01
C SER A 16 22.00 -9.44 -27.75
N VAL A 17 20.93 -10.05 -27.24
CA VAL A 17 20.81 -11.48 -26.94
C VAL A 17 20.00 -12.20 -28.03
N GLY A 18 19.41 -11.47 -28.98
CA GLY A 18 18.60 -12.02 -30.06
C GLY A 18 17.10 -12.10 -29.76
N ASP A 19 16.64 -11.56 -28.62
CA ASP A 19 15.20 -11.52 -28.32
C ASP A 19 14.54 -10.33 -29.02
N ARG A 20 13.32 -10.56 -29.52
CA ARG A 20 12.49 -9.50 -30.06
C ARG A 20 11.99 -8.58 -28.95
N THR A 21 12.19 -7.27 -29.13
CA THR A 21 11.55 -6.25 -28.29
C THR A 21 10.03 -6.28 -28.52
N PRO A 22 9.23 -6.58 -27.49
CA PRO A 22 7.77 -6.64 -27.60
C PRO A 22 7.16 -5.23 -27.55
N ASN A 23 6.07 -5.05 -28.29
CA ASN A 23 5.22 -3.88 -28.19
C ASN A 23 4.01 -4.24 -27.33
N TYR A 24 3.77 -3.49 -26.26
CA TYR A 24 2.62 -3.72 -25.39
C TYR A 24 1.56 -2.63 -25.58
N GLU A 25 0.31 -3.01 -25.47
CA GLU A 25 -0.83 -2.11 -25.43
C GLU A 25 -1.60 -2.32 -24.14
N LEU A 26 -1.97 -1.22 -23.50
CA LEU A 26 -2.88 -1.20 -22.36
C LEU A 26 -4.27 -0.90 -22.90
N THR A 27 -5.22 -1.78 -22.60
CA THR A 27 -6.63 -1.61 -22.95
C THR A 27 -7.46 -1.34 -21.70
N GLY A 28 -8.29 -0.30 -21.74
CA GLY A 28 -9.31 -0.03 -20.74
C GLY A 28 -10.70 -0.40 -21.24
N THR A 29 -11.66 -0.53 -20.33
CA THR A 29 -13.07 -0.78 -20.67
C THR A 29 -13.88 0.48 -20.41
N LEU A 30 -14.63 0.92 -21.41
CA LEU A 30 -15.57 2.03 -21.28
C LEU A 30 -16.88 1.59 -20.59
N ASP A 31 -17.69 2.55 -20.14
CA ASP A 31 -18.99 2.29 -19.48
C ASP A 31 -19.97 1.47 -20.34
N ASN A 32 -19.82 1.52 -21.67
CA ASN A 32 -20.62 0.73 -22.62
C ASN A 32 -20.09 -0.70 -22.83
N GLY A 33 -19.06 -1.12 -22.09
CA GLY A 33 -18.43 -2.44 -22.18
C GLY A 33 -17.43 -2.59 -23.34
N SER A 34 -17.18 -1.53 -24.13
CA SER A 34 -16.23 -1.57 -25.23
C SER A 34 -14.79 -1.45 -24.72
N ALA A 35 -13.89 -2.28 -25.24
CA ALA A 35 -12.46 -2.18 -24.99
C ALA A 35 -11.83 -1.10 -25.88
N VAL A 36 -11.05 -0.20 -25.28
CA VAL A 36 -10.32 0.86 -25.97
C VAL A 36 -8.86 0.84 -25.55
N VAL A 37 -7.94 1.03 -26.49
CA VAL A 37 -6.51 1.17 -26.20
C VAL A 37 -6.27 2.52 -25.53
N ILE A 38 -5.81 2.48 -24.28
CA ILE A 38 -5.54 3.67 -23.45
C ILE A 38 -4.07 4.09 -23.51
N ALA A 39 -3.15 3.15 -23.73
CA ALA A 39 -1.73 3.47 -23.90
C ALA A 39 -1.01 2.41 -24.73
N ARG A 40 0.05 2.82 -25.42
CA ARG A 40 1.02 1.92 -26.04
C ARG A 40 2.35 2.09 -25.33
N VAL A 41 2.94 0.98 -24.90
CA VAL A 41 4.24 0.95 -24.23
C VAL A 41 5.35 1.05 -25.29
N GLU A 42 5.35 2.18 -25.99
CA GLU A 42 6.43 2.69 -26.84
C GLU A 42 6.76 4.14 -26.42
N TYR A 43 6.61 4.46 -25.12
CA TYR A 43 6.86 5.77 -24.49
C TYR A 43 5.74 6.83 -24.60
N GLN A 44 4.53 6.48 -25.07
CA GLN A 44 3.48 7.48 -25.26
C GLN A 44 2.09 7.01 -24.80
N PHE A 45 1.51 7.74 -23.84
CA PHE A 45 0.08 7.64 -23.53
C PHE A 45 -0.72 8.22 -24.70
N ILE A 46 -1.70 7.48 -25.20
CA ILE A 46 -2.52 7.89 -26.35
C ILE A 46 -3.73 8.71 -25.85
N GLY A 47 -4.17 8.48 -24.62
CA GLY A 47 -5.21 9.27 -23.95
C GLY A 47 -5.18 9.08 -22.43
N ASP A 48 -5.96 9.91 -21.73
CA ASP A 48 -6.05 9.84 -20.27
C ASP A 48 -6.91 8.64 -19.81
N PRO A 49 -6.41 7.83 -18.85
CA PRO A 49 -7.19 6.71 -18.33
C PRO A 49 -8.41 7.23 -17.55
N ILE A 50 -9.53 6.52 -17.70
CA ILE A 50 -10.77 6.78 -16.95
C ILE A 50 -10.86 5.75 -15.82
N TRP A 51 -11.01 6.22 -14.60
CA TRP A 51 -11.13 5.38 -13.41
C TRP A 51 -12.59 5.07 -13.10
N PRO A 52 -12.90 3.94 -12.42
CA PRO A 52 -14.26 3.57 -12.03
C PRO A 52 -15.02 4.63 -11.19
N SER A 53 -14.29 5.57 -10.59
CA SER A 53 -14.85 6.71 -9.86
C SER A 53 -15.36 7.84 -10.77
N GLY A 54 -15.25 7.69 -12.10
CA GLY A 54 -15.57 8.72 -13.09
C GLY A 54 -14.49 9.81 -13.23
N LYS A 55 -13.36 9.69 -12.52
CA LYS A 55 -12.25 10.63 -12.62
C LYS A 55 -11.32 10.25 -13.77
N VAL A 56 -10.79 11.26 -14.45
CA VAL A 56 -9.93 11.10 -15.64
C VAL A 56 -8.48 11.50 -15.29
N GLY A 57 -7.50 10.80 -15.85
CA GLY A 57 -6.08 11.16 -15.75
C GLY A 57 -5.30 10.37 -14.71
N LEU A 58 -3.97 10.36 -14.87
CA LEU A 58 -3.05 9.56 -14.04
C LEU A 58 -3.04 10.00 -12.56
N ASP A 59 -3.21 11.30 -12.30
CA ASP A 59 -3.24 11.85 -10.93
C ASP A 59 -4.39 11.32 -10.08
N ASN A 60 -5.43 10.78 -10.72
CA ASN A 60 -6.59 10.20 -10.07
C ASN A 60 -6.50 8.68 -9.90
N ALA A 61 -5.34 8.10 -10.22
CA ALA A 61 -5.09 6.69 -9.99
C ALA A 61 -5.25 6.36 -8.49
N PRO A 62 -5.92 5.25 -8.15
CA PRO A 62 -5.90 4.78 -6.78
C PRO A 62 -4.44 4.53 -6.36
N GLY A 63 -4.12 4.88 -5.12
CA GLY A 63 -2.80 4.61 -4.56
C GLY A 63 -2.46 3.12 -4.64
N ASP A 64 -1.17 2.83 -4.74
CA ASP A 64 -0.62 1.47 -4.72
C ASP A 64 -0.92 0.72 -3.40
N ARG A 65 -1.21 1.48 -2.33
CA ARG A 65 -1.54 0.94 -1.00
C ARG A 65 -2.85 1.52 -0.46
N PRO A 66 -3.63 0.72 0.31
CA PRO A 66 -4.74 1.24 1.08
C PRO A 66 -4.28 2.31 2.07
N VAL A 67 -5.12 3.31 2.34
CA VAL A 67 -4.81 4.43 3.26
C VAL A 67 -4.40 3.95 4.66
N CYS A 68 -5.00 2.86 5.14
CA CYS A 68 -4.71 2.29 6.45
C CYS A 68 -3.61 1.21 6.44
N GLY A 69 -2.93 1.02 5.31
CA GLY A 69 -2.01 -0.09 5.11
C GLY A 69 -2.72 -1.40 4.79
N PHE A 70 -1.98 -2.41 4.35
CA PHE A 70 -2.57 -3.69 3.94
C PHE A 70 -3.14 -4.50 5.11
N SER A 71 -2.61 -4.27 6.32
CA SER A 71 -2.95 -4.98 7.55
C SER A 71 -3.52 -4.04 8.62
N ASN A 72 -4.07 -2.89 8.22
CA ASN A 72 -4.59 -1.86 9.13
C ASN A 72 -3.54 -1.34 10.14
N GLU A 73 -2.27 -1.36 9.76
CA GLU A 73 -1.13 -1.02 10.61
C GLU A 73 -1.03 0.49 10.89
N LEU A 74 -1.53 1.33 9.99
CA LEU A 74 -1.49 2.80 10.12
C LEU A 74 -2.70 3.35 10.87
N CYS A 75 -3.84 2.65 10.82
CA CYS A 75 -5.09 3.05 11.47
C CYS A 75 -5.40 2.18 12.70
N LYS A 76 -4.38 1.69 13.41
CA LYS A 76 -4.58 0.92 14.65
C LYS A 76 -5.38 1.77 15.63
N ARG A 77 -6.61 1.34 15.94
CA ARG A 77 -7.34 1.84 17.11
C ARG A 77 -6.47 1.60 18.34
N ASP A 78 -6.32 2.64 19.15
CA ASP A 78 -5.56 2.63 20.39
C ASP A 78 -5.79 1.31 21.15
N ALA A 79 -4.79 0.45 21.11
CA ALA A 79 -4.75 -0.74 21.91
C ALA A 79 -4.67 -0.29 23.37
N TRP A 80 -5.84 -0.19 24.02
CA TRP A 80 -6.02 -0.09 25.47
C TRP A 80 -4.90 0.68 26.16
N ASN A 81 -4.91 2.01 25.99
CA ASN A 81 -4.13 3.03 26.69
C ASN A 81 -3.17 2.45 27.74
N ILE A 82 -2.06 1.85 27.26
CA ILE A 82 -1.14 1.01 28.07
C ILE A 82 -0.65 1.78 29.30
N THR A 83 -0.53 3.10 29.16
CA THR A 83 -0.23 4.06 30.22
C THR A 83 -1.15 3.93 31.44
N TRP A 84 -2.48 3.79 31.26
CA TRP A 84 -3.42 3.65 32.38
C TRP A 84 -3.26 2.31 33.10
N VAL A 85 -3.03 1.23 32.36
CA VAL A 85 -2.80 -0.10 32.94
C VAL A 85 -1.51 -0.10 33.77
N ILE A 86 -0.44 0.53 33.26
CA ILE A 86 0.83 0.67 33.98
C ILE A 86 0.66 1.52 35.25
N LEU A 87 -0.04 2.66 35.16
CA LEU A 87 -0.26 3.55 36.31
C LEU A 87 -1.03 2.85 37.45
N VAL A 88 -2.10 2.11 37.13
CA VAL A 88 -2.88 1.36 38.13
C VAL A 88 -2.06 0.24 38.76
N ALA A 89 -1.23 -0.45 37.98
CA ALA A 89 -0.36 -1.52 38.49
C ALA A 89 0.71 -0.97 39.46
N VAL A 90 1.36 0.14 39.14
CA VAL A 90 2.38 0.75 40.01
C VAL A 90 1.76 1.28 41.31
N PHE A 91 0.60 1.94 41.21
CA PHE A 91 -0.08 2.47 42.39
C PHE A 91 -0.51 1.37 43.36
N SER A 92 -1.08 0.27 42.85
CA SER A 92 -1.52 -0.84 43.70
C SER A 92 -0.36 -1.55 44.39
N ALA A 93 0.78 -1.74 43.72
CA ALA A 93 1.99 -2.28 44.32
C ALA A 93 2.54 -1.37 45.44
N GLY A 94 2.56 -0.05 45.23
CA GLY A 94 3.01 0.91 46.24
C GLY A 94 2.15 0.89 47.51
N VAL A 95 0.82 0.82 47.35
CA VAL A 95 -0.12 0.72 48.47
C VAL A 95 0.09 -0.59 49.24
N ALA A 96 0.26 -1.72 48.55
CA ALA A 96 0.49 -3.01 49.19
C ALA A 96 1.74 -2.99 50.07
N ILE A 97 2.85 -2.44 49.57
CA ILE A 97 4.12 -2.33 50.33
C ILE A 97 3.93 -1.44 51.56
N ALA A 98 3.27 -0.28 51.42
CA ALA A 98 3.03 0.63 52.53
C ALA A 98 2.16 0.00 53.64
N VAL A 99 1.12 -0.73 53.25
CA VAL A 99 0.25 -1.46 54.19
C VAL A 99 1.01 -2.58 54.89
N SER A 100 1.82 -3.36 54.17
CA SER A 100 2.65 -4.40 54.77
C SER A 100 3.67 -3.83 55.76
N ALA A 101 4.30 -2.70 55.44
CA ALA A 101 5.25 -2.03 56.35
C ALA A 101 4.56 -1.50 57.61
N ALA A 102 3.39 -0.87 57.46
CA ALA A 102 2.61 -0.35 58.58
C ALA A 102 2.13 -1.47 59.52
N LEU A 103 1.60 -2.57 58.96
CA LEU A 103 1.20 -3.75 59.73
C LEU A 103 2.41 -4.38 60.42
N GLY A 104 3.54 -4.51 59.73
CA GLY A 104 4.79 -5.01 60.31
C GLY A 104 5.20 -4.21 61.54
N THR A 105 5.19 -2.87 61.46
CA THR A 105 5.52 -2.01 62.61
C THR A 105 4.51 -2.04 63.76
N LEU A 106 3.25 -2.40 63.48
CA LEU A 106 2.19 -2.51 64.49
C LEU A 106 2.23 -3.85 65.23
N PHE A 107 2.60 -4.95 64.55
CA PHE A 107 2.66 -6.29 65.14
C PHE A 107 4.02 -6.63 65.77
N TYR A 108 5.11 -5.96 65.38
CA TYR A 108 6.44 -6.11 66.01
C TYR A 108 6.68 -5.17 67.21
N ARG A 109 5.64 -4.46 67.65
CA ARG A 109 5.63 -3.62 68.84
C ARG A 109 5.04 -4.37 70.02
#